data_AF-A0A7S2IBS4-F1
#
_entry.id   AF-A0A7S2IBS4-F1
#
_cell.length_a   1.000
_cell.length_b   1.000
_cell.length_c   1.000
_cell.angle_alpha   90.00
_cell.angle_beta   90.00
_cell.angle_gamma   90.00
#
_symmetry.space_group_name_H-M   'P 1'
#
loop_
_entity.id
_entity.type
_entity.pdbx_description
1 polymer ?
#
loop_
_entity_poly.entity_id
_entity_poly.type
_entity_poly.pdbx_seq_one_letter_code
_entity_poly.pdbx_strand_id
1 'polypeptide(L)'
;GGDSVYHQLYGEQARYFDDEIHRRLRHTKAGCVSMASSRQNANGSQFFITVADDQTHLDDRYTLFGEVTEGLDIALAISNAYADGDGRPYQNIRIRHTIVLDDPFDDPPGLMVPDASPEPSELVLKQDRERLADGEDVEEADGRTAEEIEEALQSKAAESRAQVLEMLGDLP
;
A
#
# COMPACT_ATOMS: atom_id res chain seq x y z
N GLY A 1 0.52 -8.37 3.96
CA GLY A 1 0.97 -8.49 2.56
C GLY A 1 2.35 -9.13 2.52
N GLY A 2 2.74 -9.68 1.39
CA GLY A 2 4.08 -10.26 1.19
C GLY A 2 4.08 -11.68 0.64
N ASP A 3 2.95 -12.37 0.63
CA ASP A 3 2.85 -13.71 0.08
C ASP A 3 2.17 -13.69 -1.29
N SER A 4 2.55 -14.60 -2.16
CA SER A 4 1.90 -14.82 -3.46
C SER A 4 0.62 -15.66 -3.31
N VAL A 5 -0.23 -15.66 -4.34
CA VAL A 5 -1.38 -16.58 -4.42
C VAL A 5 -0.93 -18.05 -4.43
N TYR A 6 0.23 -18.33 -5.00
CA TYR A 6 0.81 -19.68 -5.05
C TYR A 6 1.19 -20.20 -3.66
N HIS A 7 1.43 -19.31 -2.70
CA HIS A 7 1.63 -19.71 -1.30
C HIS A 7 0.42 -20.49 -0.78
N GLN A 8 -0.79 -20.00 -1.06
CA GLN A 8 -2.03 -20.62 -0.61
C GLN A 8 -2.26 -21.97 -1.29
N LEU A 9 -1.85 -22.10 -2.56
CA LEU A 9 -2.07 -23.31 -3.37
C LEU A 9 -1.06 -24.41 -3.09
N TYR A 10 0.21 -24.06 -2.92
CA TYR A 10 1.30 -25.04 -2.88
C TYR A 10 2.07 -25.06 -1.56
N GLY A 11 1.88 -24.09 -0.66
CA GLY A 11 2.57 -23.99 0.62
C GLY A 11 3.88 -23.20 0.54
N GLU A 12 4.66 -23.23 1.63
CA GLU A 12 5.79 -22.31 1.90
C GLU A 12 6.83 -22.22 0.78
N GLN A 13 7.03 -23.29 -0.01
CA GLN A 13 7.98 -23.28 -1.12
C GLN A 13 7.55 -22.36 -2.28
N ALA A 14 6.27 -22.03 -2.37
CA ALA A 14 5.70 -21.15 -3.39
C ALA A 14 5.31 -19.79 -2.81
N ARG A 15 5.88 -19.43 -1.66
CA ARG A 15 5.63 -18.14 -1.02
C ARG A 15 5.90 -16.96 -1.94
N TYR A 16 6.93 -17.09 -2.79
CA TYR A 16 7.31 -16.10 -3.78
C TYR A 16 7.37 -16.70 -5.18
N PHE A 17 7.33 -15.85 -6.19
CA PHE A 17 7.51 -16.22 -7.60
C PHE A 17 8.63 -15.42 -8.28
N ASP A 18 9.05 -15.91 -9.44
CA ASP A 18 10.19 -15.40 -10.20
C ASP A 18 9.92 -14.03 -10.85
N ASP A 19 10.99 -13.34 -11.27
CA ASP A 19 10.87 -12.08 -12.00
C ASP A 19 10.51 -12.33 -13.48
N GLU A 20 9.55 -11.59 -14.02
CA GLU A 20 9.13 -11.65 -15.41
C GLU A 20 9.61 -10.41 -16.18
N ILE A 21 10.88 -10.44 -16.60
CA ILE A 21 11.53 -9.29 -17.26
C ILE A 21 11.37 -9.35 -18.78
N HIS A 22 10.74 -8.30 -19.34
CA HIS A 22 10.55 -8.14 -20.77
C HIS A 22 11.24 -6.88 -21.31
N ARG A 23 12.08 -7.04 -22.35
CA ARG A 23 12.83 -5.94 -22.99
C ARG A 23 11.96 -4.79 -23.53
N ARG A 24 10.68 -5.06 -23.80
CA ARG A 24 9.72 -4.07 -24.31
C ARG A 24 9.02 -3.30 -23.20
N LEU A 25 9.03 -3.82 -21.98
CA LEU A 25 8.42 -3.19 -20.82
C LEU A 25 9.50 -2.40 -20.10
N ARG A 26 9.31 -1.08 -20.06
CA ARG A 26 10.27 -0.11 -19.54
C ARG A 26 9.52 0.98 -18.79
N HIS A 27 10.09 1.43 -17.67
CA HIS A 27 9.53 2.49 -16.81
C HIS A 27 9.79 3.89 -17.41
N THR A 28 9.29 4.08 -18.64
CA THR A 28 9.52 5.31 -19.43
C THR A 28 8.58 6.45 -19.04
N LYS A 29 7.45 6.14 -18.42
CA LYS A 29 6.43 7.13 -18.01
C LYS A 29 5.95 6.87 -16.58
N ALA A 30 5.35 7.88 -15.99
CA ALA A 30 4.57 7.74 -14.77
C ALA A 30 3.37 6.79 -15.00
N GLY A 31 2.92 6.17 -13.92
CA GLY A 31 1.81 5.21 -13.91
C GLY A 31 2.21 3.77 -14.16
N CYS A 32 3.49 3.42 -14.28
CA CYS A 32 3.91 2.03 -14.39
C CYS A 32 3.68 1.28 -13.06
N VAL A 33 3.07 0.10 -13.12
CA VAL A 33 2.78 -0.76 -11.96
C VAL A 33 3.70 -1.98 -11.97
N SER A 34 4.49 -2.10 -10.90
CA SER A 34 5.56 -3.10 -10.81
C SER A 34 5.59 -3.81 -9.46
N MET A 35 6.07 -5.05 -9.46
CA MET A 35 6.23 -5.83 -8.23
C MET A 35 7.33 -5.24 -7.34
N ALA A 36 7.05 -5.14 -6.04
CA ALA A 36 8.04 -4.77 -5.04
C ALA A 36 8.60 -6.06 -4.42
N SER A 37 9.91 -6.26 -4.57
CA SER A 37 10.61 -7.40 -4.00
C SER A 37 11.89 -6.95 -3.30
N SER A 38 12.27 -7.67 -2.24
CA SER A 38 13.50 -7.41 -1.50
C SER A 38 14.72 -8.13 -2.12
N ARG A 39 14.46 -9.12 -2.99
CA ARG A 39 15.46 -9.97 -3.65
C ARG A 39 14.97 -10.35 -5.04
N GLN A 40 15.91 -10.62 -5.93
CA GLN A 40 15.61 -11.18 -7.25
C GLN A 40 14.80 -12.48 -7.11
N ASN A 41 13.79 -12.66 -7.96
CA ASN A 41 12.89 -13.82 -7.97
C ASN A 41 12.18 -14.07 -6.62
N ALA A 42 11.86 -13.00 -5.89
CA ALA A 42 11.15 -13.07 -4.61
C ALA A 42 9.91 -12.18 -4.63
N ASN A 43 9.12 -12.25 -5.70
CA ASN A 43 7.89 -11.49 -5.82
C ASN A 43 6.78 -12.09 -4.94
N GLY A 44 6.17 -11.25 -4.12
CA GLY A 44 5.02 -11.60 -3.27
C GLY A 44 3.77 -10.88 -3.74
N SER A 45 3.03 -10.26 -2.81
CA SER A 45 1.87 -9.41 -3.10
C SER A 45 2.14 -7.91 -2.98
N GLN A 46 3.38 -7.50 -2.73
CA GLN A 46 3.74 -6.09 -2.67
C GLN A 46 4.01 -5.56 -4.08
N PHE A 47 3.53 -4.35 -4.36
CA PHE A 47 3.72 -3.66 -5.63
C PHE A 47 3.92 -2.15 -5.39
N PHE A 48 4.38 -1.44 -6.41
CA PHE A 48 4.49 0.01 -6.40
C PHE A 48 4.02 0.59 -7.74
N ILE A 49 3.72 1.89 -7.73
CA ILE A 49 3.32 2.67 -8.91
C ILE A 49 4.35 3.78 -9.09
N THR A 50 4.87 3.98 -10.30
CA THR A 50 5.74 5.13 -10.60
C THR A 50 4.90 6.40 -10.70
N VAL A 51 5.37 7.48 -10.08
CA VAL A 51 4.70 8.80 -10.15
C VAL A 51 5.52 9.85 -10.93
N ALA A 52 6.64 9.43 -11.50
CA ALA A 52 7.51 10.24 -12.33
C ALA A 52 7.92 9.46 -13.58
N ASP A 53 8.26 10.19 -14.64
CA ASP A 53 8.73 9.63 -15.90
C ASP A 53 10.17 9.12 -15.80
N ASP A 54 10.60 8.34 -16.80
CA ASP A 54 11.99 7.91 -17.00
C ASP A 54 12.67 7.25 -15.78
N GLN A 55 11.93 6.41 -15.04
CA GLN A 55 12.46 5.62 -13.92
C GLN A 55 13.27 4.39 -14.39
N THR A 56 14.18 4.60 -15.34
CA THR A 56 14.99 3.57 -16.01
C THR A 56 15.85 2.73 -15.08
N HIS A 57 16.14 3.24 -13.88
CA HIS A 57 16.84 2.47 -12.86
C HIS A 57 15.99 1.30 -12.33
N LEU A 58 14.68 1.28 -12.54
CA LEU A 58 13.82 0.16 -12.13
C LEU A 58 13.77 -0.96 -13.18
N ASP A 59 14.21 -0.66 -14.41
CA ASP A 59 14.20 -1.61 -15.52
C ASP A 59 15.12 -2.81 -15.24
N ASP A 60 14.69 -3.98 -15.72
CA ASP A 60 15.39 -5.26 -15.56
C ASP A 60 15.63 -5.70 -14.10
N ARG A 61 15.05 -4.97 -13.11
CA ARG A 61 15.11 -5.28 -11.67
C ARG A 61 13.77 -5.64 -11.07
N TYR A 62 12.70 -5.03 -11.56
CA TYR A 62 11.35 -5.26 -11.08
C TYR A 62 10.44 -5.70 -12.22
N THR A 63 9.57 -6.67 -11.94
CA THR A 63 8.54 -7.14 -12.87
C THR A 63 7.52 -6.03 -13.10
N LEU A 64 7.55 -5.43 -14.29
CA LEU A 64 6.56 -4.46 -14.75
C LEU A 64 5.39 -5.21 -15.41
N PHE A 65 4.22 -5.16 -14.78
CA PHE A 65 3.06 -5.97 -15.18
C PHE A 65 1.83 -5.14 -15.57
N GLY A 66 1.83 -3.84 -15.31
CA GLY A 66 0.67 -3.00 -15.60
C GLY A 66 0.97 -1.52 -15.74
N GLU A 67 -0.07 -0.77 -16.04
CA GLU A 67 -0.06 0.69 -16.14
C GLU A 67 -1.38 1.25 -15.64
N VAL A 68 -1.32 2.38 -14.92
CA VAL A 68 -2.47 3.17 -14.51
C VAL A 68 -3.06 3.89 -15.72
N THR A 69 -4.27 3.52 -16.12
CA THR A 69 -5.00 4.17 -17.23
C THR A 69 -5.77 5.40 -16.77
N GLU A 70 -6.35 5.36 -15.56
CA GLU A 70 -7.12 6.44 -14.95
C GLU A 70 -6.71 6.59 -13.47
N GLY A 71 -6.72 7.82 -12.94
CA GLY A 71 -6.39 8.08 -11.54
C GLY A 71 -4.89 8.25 -11.25
N LEU A 72 -4.07 8.61 -12.24
CA LEU A 72 -2.65 8.93 -12.02
C LEU A 72 -2.48 10.15 -11.10
N ASP A 73 -3.39 11.11 -11.17
CA ASP A 73 -3.50 12.25 -10.26
C ASP A 73 -3.71 11.82 -8.81
N ILE A 74 -4.48 10.75 -8.57
CA ILE A 74 -4.67 10.17 -7.23
C ILE A 74 -3.37 9.51 -6.75
N ALA A 75 -2.68 8.75 -7.59
CA ALA A 75 -1.37 8.18 -7.24
C ALA A 75 -0.35 9.27 -6.88
N LEU A 76 -0.35 10.38 -7.64
CA LEU A 76 0.47 11.54 -7.36
C LEU A 76 0.07 12.24 -6.04
N ALA A 77 -1.23 12.36 -5.75
CA ALA A 77 -1.71 12.92 -4.49
C ALA A 77 -1.28 12.07 -3.29
N ILE A 78 -1.36 10.73 -3.40
CA ILE A 78 -0.85 9.78 -2.39
C ILE A 78 0.65 9.98 -2.17
N SER A 79 1.44 10.15 -3.24
CA SER A 79 2.88 10.36 -3.14
C SER A 79 3.27 11.70 -2.51
N ASN A 80 2.38 12.70 -2.54
CA ASN A 80 2.59 14.01 -1.94
C ASN A 80 1.98 14.13 -0.53
N ALA A 81 1.40 13.06 0.01
CA ALA A 81 0.86 13.04 1.35
C ALA A 81 1.98 13.34 2.38
N TYR A 82 1.64 14.09 3.42
CA TYR A 82 2.57 14.33 4.52
C TYR A 82 2.96 13.00 5.17
N ALA A 83 4.25 12.74 5.21
CA ALA A 83 4.83 11.50 5.69
C ALA A 83 5.92 11.76 6.73
N ASP A 84 6.16 10.75 7.55
CA ASP A 84 7.27 10.74 8.51
C ASP A 84 8.63 10.58 7.82
N GLY A 85 9.70 10.54 8.63
CA GLY A 85 11.07 10.35 8.13
C GLY A 85 11.33 9.02 7.41
N ASP A 86 10.46 8.02 7.58
CA ASP A 86 10.53 6.72 6.91
C ASP A 86 9.68 6.69 5.62
N GLY A 87 9.06 7.82 5.25
CA GLY A 87 8.21 7.94 4.07
C GLY A 87 6.82 7.30 4.24
N ARG A 88 6.40 7.02 5.47
CA ARG A 88 5.04 6.54 5.75
C ARG A 88 4.10 7.72 6.00
N PRO A 89 2.97 7.83 5.28
CA PRO A 89 2.00 8.89 5.49
C PRO A 89 1.48 8.96 6.93
N TYR A 90 1.29 10.17 7.45
CA TYR A 90 0.71 10.40 8.77
C TYR A 90 -0.78 10.06 8.84
N GLN A 91 -1.49 10.25 7.72
CA GLN A 91 -2.85 9.76 7.54
C GLN A 91 -2.81 8.41 6.85
N ASN A 92 -3.53 7.44 7.41
CA ASN A 92 -3.61 6.11 6.80
C ASN A 92 -4.30 6.18 5.44
N ILE A 93 -3.63 5.63 4.42
CA ILE A 93 -4.16 5.51 3.05
C ILE A 93 -4.41 4.02 2.79
N ARG A 94 -5.65 3.67 2.42
CA ARG A 94 -6.09 2.27 2.34
C ARG A 94 -6.86 1.99 1.06
N ILE A 95 -6.63 0.81 0.48
CA ILE A 95 -7.47 0.26 -0.58
C ILE A 95 -8.72 -0.31 0.09
N ARG A 96 -9.88 0.29 -0.15
CA ARG A 96 -11.15 -0.15 0.44
C ARG A 96 -11.82 -1.26 -0.36
N HIS A 97 -11.71 -1.21 -1.67
CA HIS A 97 -12.38 -2.13 -2.58
C HIS A 97 -11.63 -2.24 -3.90
N THR A 98 -11.66 -3.42 -4.51
CA THR A 98 -11.06 -3.71 -5.82
C THR A 98 -12.11 -4.41 -6.69
N ILE A 99 -12.19 -4.01 -7.97
CA ILE A 99 -13.07 -4.65 -8.96
C ILE A 99 -12.18 -5.14 -10.11
N VAL A 100 -12.31 -6.40 -10.48
CA VAL A 100 -11.73 -6.95 -11.71
C VAL A 100 -12.75 -6.74 -12.83
N LEU A 101 -12.41 -5.90 -13.81
CA LEU A 101 -13.34 -5.53 -14.90
C LEU A 101 -13.40 -6.60 -15.99
N ASP A 102 -12.26 -7.20 -16.30
CA ASP A 102 -12.10 -8.26 -17.28
C ASP A 102 -11.05 -9.23 -16.74
N ASP A 103 -11.44 -10.48 -16.56
CA ASP A 103 -10.54 -11.56 -16.13
C ASP A 103 -10.39 -12.57 -17.28
N PRO A 104 -9.27 -12.53 -18.01
CA PRO A 104 -9.05 -13.43 -19.13
C PRO A 104 -8.51 -14.80 -18.68
N PHE A 105 -8.29 -15.02 -17.39
CA PHE A 105 -7.69 -16.25 -16.85
C PHE A 105 -8.69 -17.05 -16.03
N ASP A 106 -8.62 -18.38 -16.15
CA ASP A 106 -9.40 -19.27 -15.29
C ASP A 106 -8.78 -19.32 -13.88
N ASP A 107 -9.63 -19.40 -12.85
CA ASP A 107 -9.18 -19.58 -11.48
C ASP A 107 -8.39 -20.90 -11.32
N PRO A 108 -7.21 -20.87 -10.67
CA PRO A 108 -6.44 -22.07 -10.44
C PRO A 108 -7.19 -23.04 -9.51
N PRO A 109 -7.09 -24.35 -9.76
CA PRO A 109 -7.81 -25.35 -8.96
C PRO A 109 -7.36 -25.29 -7.50
N GLY A 110 -8.32 -25.21 -6.58
CA GLY A 110 -8.06 -25.14 -5.14
C GLY A 110 -7.86 -23.73 -4.59
N LEU A 111 -7.99 -22.68 -5.43
CA LEU A 111 -8.03 -21.31 -4.95
C LEU A 111 -9.29 -21.08 -4.09
N MET A 112 -9.09 -20.73 -2.83
CA MET A 112 -10.17 -20.28 -1.95
C MET A 112 -10.15 -18.76 -1.88
N VAL A 113 -11.10 -18.12 -2.55
CA VAL A 113 -11.30 -16.68 -2.47
C VAL A 113 -12.02 -16.36 -1.16
N PRO A 114 -11.42 -15.56 -0.26
CA PRO A 114 -12.09 -15.19 0.97
C PRO A 114 -13.20 -14.17 0.69
N ASP A 115 -14.30 -14.25 1.45
CA ASP A 115 -15.44 -13.32 1.34
C ASP A 115 -15.10 -11.89 1.79
N ALA A 116 -13.97 -11.71 2.48
CA ALA A 116 -13.51 -10.43 2.97
C ALA A 116 -11.97 -10.34 2.95
N SER A 117 -11.46 -9.11 3.05
CA SER A 117 -10.03 -8.89 3.23
C SER A 117 -9.55 -9.53 4.54
N PRO A 118 -8.34 -10.09 4.58
CA PRO A 118 -7.78 -10.62 5.82
C PRO A 118 -7.57 -9.49 6.83
N GLU A 119 -7.77 -9.81 8.11
CA GLU A 119 -7.50 -8.87 9.19
C GLU A 119 -6.02 -8.45 9.19
N PRO A 120 -5.72 -7.15 9.34
CA PRO A 120 -4.34 -6.69 9.46
C PRO A 120 -3.67 -7.33 10.68
N SER A 121 -2.35 -7.56 10.59
CA SER A 121 -1.60 -8.11 11.72
C SER A 121 -1.60 -7.14 12.91
N GLU A 122 -1.43 -7.65 14.13
CA GLU A 122 -1.40 -6.79 15.33
C GLU A 122 -0.38 -5.65 15.24
N LEU A 123 0.77 -5.90 14.61
CA LEU A 123 1.79 -4.88 14.41
C LEU A 123 1.29 -3.76 13.50
N VAL A 124 0.62 -4.11 12.39
CA VAL A 124 0.01 -3.13 11.48
C VAL A 124 -1.08 -2.36 12.21
N LEU A 125 -1.95 -3.04 12.96
CA LEU A 125 -3.00 -2.38 13.76
C LEU A 125 -2.43 -1.43 14.82
N LYS A 126 -1.33 -1.79 15.49
CA LYS A 126 -0.66 -0.91 16.45
C LYS A 126 -0.10 0.33 15.79
N GLN A 127 0.60 0.17 14.67
CA GLN A 127 1.15 1.31 13.93
C GLN A 127 0.05 2.19 13.32
N ASP A 128 -1.03 1.59 12.83
CA ASP A 128 -2.16 2.33 12.25
C ASP A 128 -2.91 3.14 13.30
N ARG A 129 -2.95 2.69 14.57
CA ARG A 129 -3.54 3.42 15.71
C ARG A 129 -2.73 4.66 16.12
N GLU A 130 -1.46 4.75 15.71
CA GLU A 130 -0.59 5.90 15.96
C GLU A 130 -0.68 6.95 14.84
N ARG A 131 -1.56 6.72 13.86
CA ARG A 131 -1.76 7.53 12.65
C ARG A 131 -3.21 8.00 12.57
N LEU A 132 -3.46 9.07 11.81
CA LEU A 132 -4.84 9.51 11.57
C LEU A 132 -5.59 8.47 10.73
N ALA A 133 -6.88 8.30 11.03
CA ALA A 133 -7.73 7.39 10.28
C ALA A 133 -8.02 7.90 8.86
N ASP A 134 -8.38 6.97 7.96
CA ASP A 134 -8.77 7.29 6.59
C ASP A 134 -10.13 8.02 6.57
N GLY A 135 -10.11 9.35 6.41
CA GLY A 135 -11.29 10.21 6.44
C GLY A 135 -11.39 11.14 7.64
N GLU A 136 -10.43 11.14 8.55
CA GLU A 136 -10.26 12.26 9.48
C GLU A 136 -9.69 13.45 8.70
N ASP A 137 -10.40 14.58 8.71
CA ASP A 137 -9.90 15.80 8.07
C ASP A 137 -8.59 16.20 8.76
N VAL A 138 -7.49 16.11 8.01
CA VAL A 138 -6.31 16.90 8.26
C VAL A 138 -6.78 18.32 7.96
N GLU A 139 -7.03 19.14 8.98
CA GLU A 139 -7.49 20.52 8.79
C GLU A 139 -6.76 21.13 7.60
N GLU A 140 -7.52 21.69 6.65
CA GLU A 140 -7.02 22.27 5.40
C GLU A 140 -5.71 22.99 5.67
N ALA A 141 -4.60 22.34 5.32
CA ALA A 141 -3.26 22.84 5.57
C ALA A 141 -2.94 23.88 4.50
N ASP A 142 -3.66 25.00 4.56
CA ASP A 142 -3.43 26.18 3.75
C ASP A 142 -2.22 26.93 4.34
N GLY A 143 -1.01 26.40 4.08
CA GLY A 143 0.26 27.10 4.27
C GLY A 143 1.05 26.81 5.56
N ARG A 144 0.76 25.74 6.30
CA ARG A 144 1.55 25.31 7.46
C ARG A 144 2.84 24.57 7.06
N THR A 145 3.89 24.75 7.87
CA THR A 145 5.16 24.05 7.74
C THR A 145 5.06 22.59 8.19
N ALA A 146 5.97 21.72 7.75
CA ALA A 146 5.98 20.30 8.11
C ALA A 146 6.02 20.05 9.64
N GLU A 147 6.69 20.93 10.38
CA GLU A 147 6.82 20.86 11.85
C GLU A 147 5.50 21.17 12.56
N GLU A 148 4.75 22.17 12.09
CA GLU A 148 3.42 22.52 12.63
C GLU A 148 2.38 21.43 12.34
N ILE A 149 2.50 20.77 11.18
CA ILE A 149 1.66 19.63 10.82
C ILE A 149 1.98 18.46 11.76
N GLU A 150 3.26 18.19 12.01
CA GLU A 150 3.68 17.14 12.93
C GLU A 150 3.16 17.38 14.37
N GLU A 151 3.28 18.60 14.90
CA GLU A 151 2.80 18.94 16.25
C GLU A 151 1.27 18.80 16.36
N ALA A 152 0.53 19.33 15.39
CA ALA A 152 -0.93 19.24 15.35
C ALA A 152 -1.41 17.78 15.24
N LEU A 153 -0.74 16.98 14.41
CA LEU A 153 -1.02 15.56 14.24
C LEU A 153 -0.68 14.76 15.50
N GLN A 154 0.43 15.07 16.18
CA GLN A 154 0.80 14.42 17.43
C GLN A 154 -0.22 14.71 18.54
N SER A 155 -0.68 15.96 18.65
CA SER A 155 -1.73 16.32 19.60
C SER A 155 -3.02 15.57 19.29
N LYS A 156 -3.46 15.58 18.02
CA LYS A 156 -4.69 14.91 17.59
C LYS A 156 -4.62 13.39 17.74
N ALA A 157 -3.49 12.76 17.40
CA ALA A 157 -3.26 11.33 17.59
C ALA A 157 -3.25 10.94 19.08
N ALA A 158 -2.69 11.79 19.95
CA ALA A 158 -2.72 11.56 21.39
C ALA A 158 -4.15 11.64 21.96
N GLU A 159 -4.95 12.59 21.50
CA GLU A 159 -6.37 12.72 21.86
C GLU A 159 -7.19 11.52 21.40
N SER A 160 -7.09 11.11 20.12
CA SER A 160 -7.78 9.93 19.59
C SER A 160 -7.38 8.66 20.35
N ARG A 161 -6.08 8.50 20.67
CA ARG A 161 -5.59 7.37 21.47
C ARG A 161 -6.16 7.36 22.89
N ALA A 162 -6.26 8.53 23.53
CA ALA A 162 -6.84 8.66 24.87
C ALA A 162 -8.33 8.28 24.88
N GLN A 163 -9.09 8.74 23.89
CA GLN A 163 -10.52 8.45 23.76
C GLN A 163 -10.81 6.95 23.54
N VAL A 164 -9.98 6.26 22.76
CA VAL A 164 -10.10 4.80 22.55
C VAL A 164 -9.82 4.02 23.84
N LEU A 165 -8.82 4.44 24.62
CA LEU A 165 -8.49 3.82 25.90
C LEU A 165 -9.59 4.02 26.95
N GLU A 166 -10.25 5.18 26.94
CA GLU A 166 -11.40 5.46 27.80
C GLU A 166 -12.59 4.53 27.47
N MET A 167 -12.94 4.37 26.20
CA MET A 167 -14.02 3.47 25.76
C MET A 167 -13.74 1.98 26.07
N LEU A 168 -12.47 1.56 26.08
CA LEU A 168 -12.06 0.19 26.41
C LEU A 168 -11.96 -0.07 27.93
N GLY A 169 -11.78 0.97 28.73
CA GLY A 169 -11.69 0.91 30.19
C GLY A 169 -13.05 0.89 30.89
N ASP A 170 -14.14 1.16 30.17
CA ASP A 170 -15.51 1.22 30.68
C ASP A 170 -16.27 -0.10 30.46
N LEU A 171 -15.62 -1.22 30.83
CA LEU A 171 -16.26 -2.54 30.90
C LEU A 171 -16.62 -2.84 32.37
N PRO A 172 -17.92 -2.90 32.74
CA PRO A 172 -18.38 -3.14 34.11
C PRO A 172 -18.10 -4.55 34.63
#